data_AF-A0A2M7FH98-F1
#
_entry.id   AF-A0A2M7FH98-F1
#
_cell.length_a   1.000
_cell.length_b   1.000
_cell.length_c   1.000
_cell.angle_alpha   90.00
_cell.angle_beta   90.00
_cell.angle_gamma   90.00
#
_symmetry.space_group_name_H-M   'P 1'
#
loop_
_entity.id
_entity.type
_entity.pdbx_description
1 polymer ?
#
loop_
_entity_poly.entity_id
_entity_poly.type
_entity_poly.pdbx_seq_one_letter_code
_entity_poly.pdbx_strand_id
1 'polypeptide(L)'
;KGVATALGVLLALNVWMGLGVLLTWIVMAAVFRYSSLSALVAAVAAPVYAMMVHLRPELVLATAIMSMLLIWRHKSNIQNLMSGKENKIGSKKKAAPTA
;
A
#
# COMPACT_ATOMS: atom_id res chain seq x y z
N LYS A 1 -5.20 -3.81 -7.33
CA LYS A 1 -3.84 -4.35 -7.14
C LYS A 1 -3.66 -5.13 -5.83
N GLY A 2 -4.74 -5.69 -5.25
CA GLY A 2 -4.66 -6.52 -4.05
C GLY A 2 -4.50 -5.78 -2.71
N VAL A 3 -4.48 -4.45 -2.69
CA VAL A 3 -4.26 -3.65 -1.46
C VAL A 3 -5.31 -3.92 -0.39
N ALA A 4 -6.61 -3.89 -0.75
CA ALA A 4 -7.70 -4.17 0.20
C ALA A 4 -7.66 -5.61 0.73
N THR A 5 -7.35 -6.59 -0.13
CA THR A 5 -7.19 -7.99 0.25
C THR A 5 -6.01 -8.16 1.21
N ALA A 6 -4.86 -7.57 0.89
CA ALA A 6 -3.68 -7.62 1.76
C ALA A 6 -3.98 -6.99 3.13
N LEU A 7 -4.63 -5.82 3.17
CA LEU A 7 -5.05 -5.20 4.43
C LEU A 7 -5.99 -6.12 5.24
N GLY A 8 -6.98 -6.75 4.59
CA GLY A 8 -7.88 -7.69 5.26
C GLY A 8 -7.13 -8.88 5.88
N VAL A 9 -6.16 -9.45 5.16
CA VAL A 9 -5.30 -10.52 5.69
C VAL A 9 -4.47 -10.03 6.88
N LEU A 10 -3.87 -8.85 6.80
CA LEU A 10 -3.05 -8.29 7.88
C LEU A 10 -3.89 -7.98 9.13
N LEU A 11 -5.11 -7.46 8.98
CA LEU A 11 -6.06 -7.27 10.08
C LEU A 11 -6.47 -8.61 10.73
N ALA A 12 -6.65 -9.66 9.91
CA ALA A 12 -6.98 -11.00 10.41
C ALA A 12 -5.80 -11.65 11.16
N LEU A 13 -4.56 -11.39 10.75
CA LEU A 13 -3.36 -11.87 11.46
C LEU A 13 -3.19 -11.14 12.79
N ASN A 14 -3.32 -9.82 12.80
CA ASN A 14 -3.29 -9.00 14.00
C ASN A 14 -3.93 -7.62 13.73
N VAL A 15 -4.97 -7.29 14.51
CA VAL A 15 -5.74 -6.05 14.32
C VAL A 15 -4.85 -4.81 14.46
N TRP A 16 -3.96 -4.74 15.45
CA TRP A 16 -3.07 -3.59 15.68
C TRP A 16 -2.07 -3.39 14.55
N MET A 17 -1.51 -4.49 14.03
CA MET A 17 -0.65 -4.46 12.84
C MET A 17 -1.41 -3.92 11.62
N GLY A 18 -2.60 -4.47 11.34
CA GLY A 18 -3.42 -4.02 10.21
C GLY A 18 -3.85 -2.56 10.32
N LEU A 19 -4.18 -2.09 11.53
CA LEU A 19 -4.46 -0.68 11.80
C LEU A 19 -3.23 0.21 11.60
N GLY A 20 -2.04 -0.23 12.01
CA GLY A 20 -0.78 0.48 11.74
C GLY A 20 -0.49 0.64 10.25
N VAL A 21 -0.72 -0.43 9.46
CA VAL A 21 -0.60 -0.39 8.00
C VAL A 21 -1.63 0.55 7.37
N LEU A 22 -2.89 0.49 7.81
CA LEU A 22 -3.94 1.38 7.33
C LEU A 22 -3.64 2.84 7.67
N LEU A 23 -3.18 3.11 8.90
CA LEU A 23 -2.81 4.45 9.34
C LEU A 23 -1.66 5.01 8.50
N THR A 24 -0.62 4.21 8.26
CA THR A 24 0.50 4.57 7.37
C THR A 24 -0.02 4.95 5.99
N TRP A 25 -0.93 4.14 5.43
CA TRP A 25 -1.53 4.43 4.15
C TRP A 25 -2.31 5.75 4.16
N ILE A 26 -3.14 5.99 5.17
CA ILE A 26 -3.94 7.22 5.30
C ILE A 26 -3.03 8.45 5.41
N VAL A 27 -2.00 8.42 6.26
CA VAL A 27 -1.05 9.52 6.45
C VAL A 27 -0.34 9.84 5.14
N MET A 28 0.19 8.82 4.46
CA MET A 28 0.85 9.01 3.16
C MET A 28 -0.10 9.53 2.09
N ALA A 29 -1.35 9.09 2.09
CA ALA A 29 -2.37 9.51 1.14
C ALA A 29 -2.80 10.95 1.38
N ALA A 30 -2.89 11.38 2.64
CA ALA A 30 -3.21 12.74 3.02
C ALA A 30 -2.08 13.72 2.65
N VAL A 31 -0.83 13.36 2.92
CA VAL A 31 0.34 14.23 2.69
C VAL A 31 0.68 14.32 1.20
N PHE A 32 0.84 13.18 0.52
CA PHE A 32 1.35 13.14 -0.85
C PHE A 32 0.25 13.10 -1.91
N ARG A 33 -0.99 12.78 -1.51
CA ARG A 33 -2.14 12.63 -2.41
C ARG A 33 -1.91 11.61 -3.52
N TYR A 34 -1.06 10.62 -3.32
CA TYR A 34 -0.88 9.49 -4.25
C TYR A 34 -1.28 8.18 -3.57
N SER A 35 -2.30 7.52 -4.12
CA SER A 35 -2.79 6.23 -3.58
C SER A 35 -1.75 5.11 -3.73
N SER A 36 -1.02 5.09 -4.85
CA SER A 36 0.02 4.10 -5.12
C SER A 36 1.26 4.26 -4.24
N LEU A 37 1.73 5.49 -4.03
CA LEU A 37 2.85 5.76 -3.11
C LEU A 37 2.49 5.29 -1.70
N SER A 38 1.28 5.61 -1.26
CA SER A 38 0.77 5.21 0.05
C SER A 38 0.73 3.69 0.21
N ALA A 39 0.29 2.97 -0.83
CA ALA A 39 0.27 1.50 -0.83
C ALA A 39 1.68 0.89 -0.80
N LEU A 40 2.65 1.48 -1.50
CA LEU A 40 4.05 1.02 -1.48
C LEU A 40 4.68 1.21 -0.11
N VAL A 41 4.52 2.38 0.50
CA VAL A 41 5.07 2.66 1.84
C VAL A 41 4.40 1.78 2.89
N ALA A 42 3.07 1.63 2.85
CA ALA A 42 2.35 0.74 3.76
C ALA A 42 2.80 -0.74 3.62
N ALA A 43 3.09 -1.19 2.39
CA ALA A 43 3.59 -2.55 2.17
C ALA A 43 5.01 -2.76 2.72
N VAL A 44 5.90 -1.78 2.59
CA VAL A 44 7.24 -1.84 3.21
C VAL A 44 7.14 -1.80 4.75
N ALA A 45 6.20 -1.05 5.31
CA ALA A 45 5.98 -0.97 6.75
C ALA A 45 5.36 -2.26 7.35
N ALA A 46 4.56 -3.00 6.58
CA ALA A 46 3.88 -4.21 7.06
C ALA A 46 4.80 -5.25 7.75
N PRO A 47 5.93 -5.70 7.18
CA PRO A 47 6.83 -6.63 7.86
C PRO A 47 7.50 -6.00 9.10
N VAL A 48 7.73 -4.70 9.12
CA VAL A 48 8.24 -3.99 10.32
C VAL A 48 7.22 -4.07 11.44
N TYR A 49 5.94 -3.80 11.15
CA TYR A 49 4.88 -3.95 12.14
C TYR A 49 4.70 -5.39 12.60
N ALA A 50 4.83 -6.36 11.70
CA ALA A 50 4.78 -7.79 12.06
C ALA A 50 5.88 -8.14 13.08
N MET A 51 7.10 -7.60 12.92
CA MET A 51 8.18 -7.76 13.91
C MET A 51 7.87 -7.05 15.23
N MET A 52 7.34 -5.82 15.19
CA MET A 52 7.02 -5.04 16.39
C MET A 52 5.93 -5.69 17.26
N VAL A 53 4.94 -6.35 16.64
CA VAL A 53 3.90 -7.09 17.37
C VAL A 53 4.32 -8.52 17.74
N HIS A 54 5.59 -8.88 17.54
CA HIS A 54 6.16 -10.19 17.87
C HIS A 54 5.40 -11.36 17.22
N LEU A 55 5.01 -11.20 15.95
CA LEU A 55 4.35 -12.25 15.18
C LEU A 55 5.31 -13.44 15.00
N ARG A 56 4.76 -14.66 14.86
CA ARG A 56 5.58 -15.86 14.65
C ARG A 56 6.46 -15.70 13.40
N PRO A 57 7.72 -16.18 13.39
CA PRO A 57 8.66 -15.95 12.30
C PRO A 57 8.13 -16.32 10.91
N GLU A 58 7.38 -17.42 10.79
CA GLU A 58 6.76 -17.86 9.54
C GLU A 58 5.69 -16.90 9.03
N LEU A 59 4.99 -16.19 9.93
CA LEU A 59 3.99 -15.18 9.57
C LEU A 59 4.65 -13.85 9.20
N VAL A 60 5.79 -13.51 9.83
CA VAL A 60 6.62 -12.36 9.40
C VAL A 60 7.14 -12.60 7.99
N LEU A 61 7.65 -13.81 7.71
CA LEU A 61 8.10 -14.19 6.38
C LEU A 61 6.95 -14.16 5.35
N ALA A 62 5.79 -14.72 5.69
CA ALA A 62 4.60 -14.65 4.82
C ALA A 62 4.20 -13.20 4.52
N THR A 63 4.24 -12.32 5.54
CA THR A 63 3.97 -10.89 5.40
C THR A 63 4.98 -10.21 4.48
N ALA A 64 6.27 -10.50 4.63
CA ALA A 64 7.32 -9.97 3.76
C ALA A 64 7.13 -10.41 2.28
N ILE A 65 6.77 -11.67 2.04
CA ILE A 65 6.48 -12.19 0.70
C ILE A 65 5.26 -11.49 0.11
N MET A 66 4.17 -11.36 0.87
CA MET A 66 2.97 -10.63 0.43
C MET A 66 3.29 -9.18 0.08
N SER A 67 4.08 -8.49 0.90
CA SER A 67 4.54 -7.13 0.62
C SER A 67 5.35 -7.04 -0.67
N MET A 68 6.27 -7.98 -0.90
CA MET A 68 7.07 -8.03 -2.12
C MET A 68 6.18 -8.25 -3.37
N LEU A 69 5.21 -9.17 -3.30
CA LEU A 69 4.24 -9.40 -4.38
C LEU A 69 3.38 -8.16 -4.66
N LEU A 70 2.96 -7.45 -3.60
CA LEU A 70 2.19 -6.21 -3.75
C LEU A 70 3.03 -5.14 -4.45
N ILE A 71 4.29 -4.96 -4.05
CA ILE A 71 5.23 -4.01 -4.67
C ILE A 71 5.44 -4.36 -6.14
N TRP A 72 5.68 -5.64 -6.45
CA TRP A 72 5.83 -6.10 -7.84
C TRP A 72 4.59 -5.78 -8.69
N ARG A 73 3.39 -5.99 -8.14
CA ARG A 73 2.12 -5.66 -8.81
C ARG A 73 1.92 -4.14 -9.03
N HIS A 74 2.70 -3.29 -8.36
CA HIS A 74 2.71 -1.85 -8.54
C HIS A 74 3.79 -1.33 -9.49
N LYS A 75 4.52 -2.18 -10.22
CA LYS A 75 5.57 -1.78 -11.17
C LYS A 75 5.17 -0.62 -12.09
N SER A 76 3.98 -0.67 -12.69
CA SER A 76 3.48 0.40 -13.56
C SER A 76 3.26 1.73 -12.81
N ASN A 77 2.80 1.68 -11.56
CA ASN A 77 2.60 2.88 -10.74
C ASN A 77 3.91 3.46 -10.26
N ILE A 78 4.90 2.62 -9.97
CA ILE A 78 6.26 3.06 -9.66
C ILE A 78 6.82 3.84 -10.86
N GLN A 79 6.66 3.31 -12.08
CA GLN A 79 7.07 4.02 -13.29
C GLN A 79 6.32 5.36 -13.48
N ASN A 80 5.00 5.38 -13.24
CA ASN A 80 4.23 6.62 -13.30
C ASN A 80 4.63 7.64 -12.22
N LEU A 81 4.94 7.19 -11.01
CA LEU A 81 5.41 8.04 -9.91
C LEU A 81 6.76 8.66 -10.27
N MET A 82 7.71 7.85 -10.77
CA MET A 82 9.03 8.33 -11.19
C MET A 82 8.96 9.30 -12.39
N SER A 83 7.97 9.13 -13.27
CA SER A 83 7.75 10.02 -14.42
C SER A 83 6.78 11.18 -14.15
N GLY A 84 6.27 11.32 -12.92
CA GLY A 84 5.30 12.36 -12.56
C GLY A 84 3.91 12.22 -13.22
N LYS A 85 3.61 11.06 -13.82
CA LYS A 85 2.36 10.75 -14.53
C LYS A 85 1.29 10.11 -13.63
N GLU A 86 1.60 9.87 -12.37
CA GLU A 86 0.65 9.24 -11.45
C GLU A 86 -0.47 10.21 -11.07
N ASN A 87 -1.71 9.73 -11.14
CA ASN A 87 -2.86 10.56 -10.81
C ASN A 87 -2.94 10.82 -9.30
N LYS A 88 -3.09 12.10 -8.93
CA LYS A 88 -3.37 12.49 -7.55
C LYS A 88 -4.80 12.11 -7.15
N ILE A 89 -4.98 11.78 -5.88
CA ILE A 89 -6.27 11.53 -5.26
C ILE A 89 -7.11 12.81 -5.35
N GLY A 90 -8.26 12.71 -6.01
CA GLY A 90 -9.19 13.82 -6.23
C GLY A 90 -8.99 14.61 -7.53
N SER A 91 -8.02 14.23 -8.40
CA SER A 91 -7.92 14.84 -9.73
C SER A 91 -9.12 14.42 -10.59
N LYS A 92 -9.94 15.37 -11.03
CA LYS A 92 -11.01 15.12 -12.01
C LYS A 92 -10.37 14.60 -13.30
N LYS A 93 -10.82 13.46 -13.81
CA LYS A 93 -10.53 13.04 -15.18
C LYS A 93 -10.97 14.20 -16.09
N LYS A 94 -10.05 14.79 -16.88
CA LYS A 94 -10.49 15.66 -17.99
C LYS A 94 -11.42 14.80 -18.83
N ALA A 95 -12.72 15.13 -18.83
CA ALA A 95 -13.66 14.54 -19.77
C ALA A 95 -13.09 14.81 -21.17
N ALA A 96 -12.96 13.75 -21.97
CA ALA A 96 -12.60 13.92 -23.37
C ALA A 96 -13.65 14.84 -24.02
N PRO A 97 -13.27 15.78 -24.90
CA PRO A 97 -14.24 16.55 -25.63
C PRO A 97 -15.12 15.56 -26.40
N THR A 98 -16.42 15.57 -26.12
CA THR A 98 -17.42 14.99 -27.02
C THR A 98 -17.35 15.81 -28.30
N ALA A 99 -16.82 15.18 -29.35
CA ALA A 99 -16.92 15.69 -30.72
C ALA A 99 -18.36 15.54 -31.22
#